data_AF-A0A2G2ZHE3-F1
#
_entry.id   AF-A0A2G2ZHE3-F1
#
_cell.length_a   1.000
_cell.length_b   1.000
_cell.length_c   1.000
_cell.angle_alpha   90.00
_cell.angle_beta   90.00
_cell.angle_gamma   90.00
#
_symmetry.space_group_name_H-M   'P 1'
#
loop_
_entity.id
_entity.type
_entity.pdbx_description
1 polymer ?
#
loop_
_entity_poly.entity_id
_entity_poly.type
_entity_poly.pdbx_seq_one_letter_code
_entity_poly.pdbx_strand_id
1 'polypeptide(L)'
;MVNFLWLVVFVDFLLAIWYLQTIKKNVIGSINMLGLAKRVRAKYESASTVNPLLHPQEESYWGNVNLIGVRSCYDEGKRAVETLMFGYHRQHGIKRDNTGPINIENPGEFIMLELAENVKKLINPDVQIIIVENTPYDPRQRKPEITKVKTLLGWEPTVKLYDGIPLLEDDFHVRLGIPKKN
;
A
#
# COMPACT_ATOMS: atom_id res chain seq x y z
N MET A 1 -26.80 -14.12 4.27
CA MET A 1 -25.55 -14.70 3.73
C MET A 1 -24.85 -13.60 2.94
N VAL A 2 -23.96 -12.84 3.59
CA VAL A 2 -23.20 -11.77 2.92
C VAL A 2 -21.89 -12.43 2.50
N ASN A 3 -21.73 -12.64 1.19
CA ASN A 3 -20.55 -13.29 0.63
C ASN A 3 -19.30 -12.44 0.95
N PHE A 4 -18.29 -13.06 1.55
CA PHE A 4 -16.98 -12.47 1.86
C PHE A 4 -16.10 -12.25 0.59
N LEU A 5 -16.74 -12.23 -0.60
CA LEU A 5 -16.12 -12.03 -1.91
C LEU A 5 -15.76 -10.56 -2.18
N TRP A 6 -16.15 -9.64 -1.29
CA TRP A 6 -16.19 -8.23 -1.63
C TRP A 6 -14.89 -7.48 -1.37
N LEU A 7 -14.00 -7.81 -0.44
CA LEU A 7 -12.97 -6.81 -0.06
C LEU A 7 -11.91 -6.51 -1.15
N VAL A 8 -11.39 -7.54 -1.84
CA VAL A 8 -10.38 -7.35 -2.92
C VAL A 8 -11.04 -6.92 -4.22
N VAL A 9 -12.15 -7.56 -4.59
CA VAL A 9 -12.93 -7.21 -5.78
C VAL A 9 -13.50 -5.79 -5.65
N PHE A 10 -13.85 -5.32 -4.46
CA PHE A 10 -14.40 -3.98 -4.24
C PHE A 10 -13.36 -2.88 -4.46
N VAL A 11 -12.09 -3.09 -4.12
CA VAL A 11 -11.05 -2.07 -4.40
C VAL A 11 -10.83 -1.94 -5.90
N ASP A 12 -10.67 -3.06 -6.62
CA ASP A 12 -10.50 -3.02 -8.08
C ASP A 12 -11.78 -2.53 -8.79
N PHE A 13 -12.95 -2.86 -8.26
CA PHE A 13 -14.25 -2.35 -8.74
C PHE A 13 -14.43 -0.85 -8.47
N LEU A 14 -14.01 -0.36 -7.29
CA LEU A 14 -13.98 1.07 -7.00
C LEU A 14 -12.98 1.80 -7.90
N LEU A 15 -11.82 1.21 -8.17
CA LEU A 15 -10.84 1.76 -9.10
C LEU A 15 -11.39 1.79 -10.53
N ALA A 16 -12.20 0.81 -10.94
CA ALA A 16 -12.88 0.82 -12.22
C ALA A 16 -13.98 1.92 -12.30
N ILE A 17 -14.80 2.07 -11.25
CA ILE A 17 -15.88 3.08 -11.22
C ILE A 17 -15.30 4.50 -11.14
N TRP A 18 -14.28 4.69 -10.31
CA TRP A 18 -13.70 5.99 -10.01
C TRP A 18 -12.39 6.24 -10.74
N TYR A 19 -12.10 5.49 -11.82
CA TYR A 19 -10.81 5.48 -12.52
C TYR A 19 -10.25 6.89 -12.80
N LEU A 20 -11.05 7.73 -13.45
CA LEU A 20 -10.67 9.12 -13.77
C LEU A 20 -10.50 9.99 -12.52
N GLN A 21 -11.25 9.70 -11.45
CA GLN A 21 -11.13 10.45 -10.20
C GLN A 21 -9.88 10.04 -9.42
N THR A 22 -9.52 8.76 -9.42
CA THR A 22 -8.32 8.25 -8.76
C THR A 22 -7.07 8.90 -9.34
N ILE A 23 -6.92 8.94 -10.67
CA ILE A 23 -5.75 9.57 -11.29
C ILE A 23 -5.74 11.08 -11.07
N LYS A 24 -6.91 11.75 -11.18
CA LYS A 24 -7.03 13.19 -10.87
C LYS A 24 -6.63 13.50 -9.43
N LYS A 25 -7.10 12.72 -8.45
CA LYS A 25 -6.76 12.89 -7.04
C LYS A 25 -5.25 12.75 -6.80
N ASN A 26 -4.63 11.71 -7.35
CA ASN A 26 -3.18 11.52 -7.22
C ASN A 26 -2.41 12.69 -7.85
N VAL A 27 -2.70 13.05 -9.11
CA VAL A 27 -1.91 14.03 -9.86
C VAL A 27 -2.24 15.46 -9.45
N ILE A 28 -3.49 15.89 -9.58
CA ILE A 28 -3.92 17.26 -9.28
C ILE A 28 -3.77 17.55 -7.79
N GLY A 29 -4.15 16.60 -6.93
CA GLY A 29 -3.97 16.73 -5.49
C GLY A 29 -2.51 16.97 -5.11
N SER A 30 -1.58 16.20 -5.70
CA SER A 30 -0.15 16.38 -5.45
C SER A 30 0.40 17.69 -6.01
N ILE A 31 -0.05 18.13 -7.18
CA ILE A 31 0.33 19.45 -7.73
C ILE A 31 -0.08 20.56 -6.76
N ASN A 32 -1.32 20.52 -6.25
CA ASN A 32 -1.81 21.52 -5.31
C ASN A 32 -1.02 21.50 -4.00
N MET A 33 -0.74 20.32 -3.45
CA MET A 33 0.04 20.19 -2.22
C MET A 33 1.50 20.62 -2.39
N LEU A 34 2.13 20.29 -3.52
CA LEU A 34 3.47 20.76 -3.85
C LEU A 34 3.52 22.28 -4.06
N GLY A 35 2.50 22.85 -4.72
CA GLY A 35 2.33 24.30 -4.85
C GLY A 35 2.18 25.00 -3.50
N LEU A 36 1.41 24.40 -2.59
CA LEU A 36 1.29 24.89 -1.22
C LEU A 36 2.62 24.77 -0.47
N ALA A 37 3.27 23.61 -0.49
CA ALA A 37 4.56 23.36 0.16
C ALA A 37 5.63 24.35 -0.32
N LYS A 38 5.66 24.68 -1.62
CA LYS A 38 6.50 25.74 -2.18
C LYS A 38 6.21 27.09 -1.54
N ARG A 39 4.93 27.48 -1.47
CA ARG A 39 4.51 28.78 -0.93
C ARG A 39 4.87 28.94 0.54
N VAL A 40 4.70 27.88 1.33
CA VAL A 40 4.95 27.91 2.79
C VAL A 40 6.34 27.40 3.18
N ARG A 41 7.17 27.00 2.21
CA ARG A 41 8.51 26.41 2.41
C ARG A 41 8.49 25.15 3.31
N ALA A 42 7.43 24.35 3.20
CA ALA A 42 7.31 23.09 3.93
C ALA A 42 8.02 21.94 3.20
N LYS A 43 8.37 20.90 3.96
CA LYS A 43 8.73 19.59 3.41
C LYS A 43 7.48 18.88 2.87
N TYR A 44 7.64 18.04 1.85
CA TYR A 44 6.57 17.21 1.30
C TYR A 44 7.07 15.78 1.12
N GLU A 45 6.30 14.82 1.64
CA GLU A 45 6.55 13.38 1.58
C GLU A 45 5.32 12.69 0.99
N SER A 46 5.54 11.60 0.26
CA SER A 46 4.46 10.84 -0.39
C SER A 46 4.70 9.35 -0.23
N ALA A 47 3.62 8.62 0.05
CA ALA A 47 3.59 7.17 -0.05
C ALA A 47 3.42 6.74 -1.51
N SER A 48 4.33 5.89 -1.99
CA SER A 48 4.31 5.30 -3.33
C SER A 48 4.17 3.78 -3.28
N THR A 49 4.13 3.12 -4.44
CA THR A 49 3.95 1.68 -4.57
C THR A 49 4.74 1.15 -5.77
N VAL A 50 5.30 -0.05 -5.65
CA VAL A 50 6.00 -0.75 -6.74
C VAL A 50 5.35 -2.11 -7.02
N ASN A 51 5.23 -2.46 -8.30
CA ASN A 51 4.77 -3.78 -8.74
C ASN A 51 5.99 -4.66 -9.05
N PRO A 52 6.14 -5.82 -8.39
CA PRO A 52 7.36 -6.62 -8.44
C PRO A 52 7.44 -7.55 -9.66
N LEU A 53 8.60 -7.56 -10.31
CA LEU A 53 9.12 -8.73 -11.05
C LEU A 53 10.42 -9.28 -10.45
N LEU A 54 11.13 -8.48 -9.66
CA LEU A 54 12.34 -8.87 -8.94
C LEU A 54 12.00 -9.21 -7.49
N HIS A 55 12.81 -10.04 -6.85
CA HIS A 55 12.66 -10.44 -5.45
C HIS A 55 14.05 -10.61 -4.80
N PRO A 56 14.40 -9.86 -3.74
CA PRO A 56 13.62 -8.79 -3.10
C PRO A 56 13.47 -7.54 -3.98
N GLN A 57 12.56 -6.63 -3.61
CA GLN A 57 12.36 -5.35 -4.30
C GLN A 57 13.19 -4.25 -3.66
N GLU A 58 14.28 -3.85 -4.32
CA GLU A 58 15.11 -2.70 -3.93
C GLU A 58 14.54 -1.38 -4.47
N GLU A 59 14.89 -0.24 -3.85
CA GLU A 59 14.47 1.09 -4.34
C GLU A 59 15.11 1.48 -5.69
N SER A 60 16.14 0.73 -6.12
CA SER A 60 16.76 0.87 -7.44
C SER A 60 15.87 0.33 -8.56
N TYR A 61 14.91 -0.56 -8.24
CA TYR A 61 14.04 -1.20 -9.21
C TYR A 61 12.93 -0.24 -9.66
N TRP A 62 12.79 -0.06 -10.97
CA TRP A 62 11.82 0.87 -11.54
C TRP A 62 10.36 0.38 -11.53
N GLY A 63 10.11 -0.88 -11.16
CA GLY A 63 8.79 -1.48 -11.23
C GLY A 63 8.40 -1.98 -12.63
N ASN A 64 7.38 -2.83 -12.68
CA ASN A 64 6.72 -3.23 -13.93
C ASN A 64 5.21 -3.00 -13.81
N VAL A 65 4.71 -1.98 -14.49
CA VAL A 65 3.32 -1.54 -14.40
C VAL A 65 2.68 -1.54 -15.78
N ASN A 66 1.47 -2.08 -15.89
CA ASN A 66 0.67 -1.97 -17.09
C ASN A 66 0.05 -0.56 -17.16
N LEU A 67 0.15 0.13 -18.30
CA LEU A 67 -0.35 1.49 -18.50
C LEU A 67 -1.87 1.59 -18.73
N ILE A 68 -2.51 0.50 -19.16
CA ILE A 68 -3.92 0.49 -19.61
C ILE A 68 -4.83 -0.47 -18.82
N GLY A 69 -4.30 -1.12 -17.80
CA GLY A 69 -5.05 -2.02 -16.93
C GLY A 69 -6.02 -1.28 -16.00
N VAL A 70 -6.94 -2.03 -15.38
CA VAL A 70 -7.96 -1.47 -14.47
C VAL A 70 -7.33 -0.74 -13.27
N ARG A 71 -6.16 -1.21 -12.80
CA ARG A 71 -5.40 -0.61 -11.70
C ARG A 71 -4.48 0.54 -12.10
N SER A 72 -4.30 0.78 -13.40
CA SER A 72 -3.32 1.76 -13.90
C SER A 72 -3.58 3.18 -13.42
N CYS A 73 -4.84 3.57 -13.18
CA CYS A 73 -5.16 4.89 -12.61
C CYS A 73 -4.53 5.13 -11.23
N TYR A 74 -4.37 4.07 -10.43
CA TYR A 74 -3.72 4.14 -9.12
C TYR A 74 -2.20 4.02 -9.27
N ASP A 75 -1.73 3.00 -9.97
CA ASP A 75 -0.29 2.71 -10.09
C ASP A 75 0.46 3.84 -10.82
N GLU A 76 -0.02 4.28 -11.99
CA GLU A 76 0.57 5.42 -12.71
C GLU A 76 0.34 6.73 -11.99
N GLY A 77 -0.78 6.86 -11.28
CA GLY A 77 -1.04 8.00 -10.40
C GLY A 77 0.09 8.17 -9.40
N LYS A 78 0.50 7.11 -8.71
CA LYS A 78 1.60 7.14 -7.73
C LYS A 78 2.97 7.43 -8.35
N ARG A 79 3.27 6.83 -9.50
CA ARG A 79 4.52 7.09 -10.26
C ARG A 79 4.63 8.53 -10.74
N ALA A 80 3.51 9.10 -11.20
CA ALA A 80 3.44 10.50 -11.60
C ALA A 80 3.73 11.45 -10.42
N VAL A 81 3.26 11.11 -9.21
CA VAL A 81 3.55 11.91 -8.00
C VAL A 81 5.05 11.93 -7.69
N GLU A 82 5.76 10.80 -7.79
CA GLU A 82 7.22 10.79 -7.63
C GLU A 82 7.89 11.72 -8.64
N THR A 83 7.49 11.64 -9.91
CA THR A 83 8.02 12.51 -10.97
C THR A 83 7.80 13.99 -10.64
N LEU A 84 6.60 14.34 -10.16
CA LEU A 84 6.28 15.71 -9.73
C LEU A 84 7.14 16.16 -8.56
N MET A 85 7.29 15.33 -7.52
CA MET A 85 8.19 15.64 -6.39
C MET A 85 9.62 15.85 -6.85
N PHE A 86 10.10 14.99 -7.76
CA PHE A 86 11.44 15.10 -8.34
C PHE A 86 11.62 16.38 -9.16
N GLY A 87 10.63 16.75 -9.97
CA GLY A 87 10.59 17.99 -10.73
C GLY A 87 10.56 19.24 -9.87
N TYR A 88 9.65 19.30 -8.88
CA TYR A 88 9.47 20.46 -8.01
C TYR A 88 10.73 20.81 -7.23
N HIS A 89 11.49 19.83 -6.74
CA HIS A 89 12.74 20.18 -6.06
C HIS A 89 13.90 20.50 -6.99
N ARG A 90 13.98 19.90 -8.19
CA ARG A 90 14.97 20.35 -9.20
C ARG A 90 14.72 21.80 -9.64
N GLN A 91 13.46 22.18 -9.83
CA GLN A 91 13.10 23.51 -10.36
C GLN A 91 12.88 24.58 -9.30
N HIS A 92 12.44 24.22 -8.10
CA HIS A 92 12.00 25.17 -7.08
C HIS A 92 12.65 24.95 -5.71
N GLY A 93 13.57 23.99 -5.57
CA GLY A 93 14.29 23.75 -4.33
C GLY A 93 13.40 23.40 -3.14
N ILE A 94 12.21 22.80 -3.38
CA ILE A 94 11.39 22.29 -2.27
C ILE A 94 12.25 21.36 -1.41
N LYS A 95 12.24 21.54 -0.10
CA LYS A 95 13.00 20.64 0.78
C LYS A 95 12.36 19.25 0.72
N ARG A 96 13.15 18.30 0.26
CA ARG A 96 12.96 16.87 0.52
C ARG A 96 14.21 16.40 1.24
N ASP A 97 14.10 15.33 2.00
CA ASP A 97 15.32 14.67 2.45
C ASP A 97 15.98 14.02 1.23
N ASN A 98 17.30 14.21 1.07
CA ASN A 98 18.06 13.81 -0.13
C ASN A 98 18.22 12.29 -0.29
N THR A 99 17.40 11.52 0.42
CA THR A 99 17.47 10.08 0.54
C THR A 99 16.72 9.35 -0.58
N GLY A 100 15.93 10.05 -1.39
CA GLY A 100 15.13 9.42 -2.45
C GLY A 100 14.00 8.55 -1.89
N PRO A 101 13.39 7.66 -2.70
CA PRO A 101 12.42 6.69 -2.18
C PRO A 101 13.08 5.79 -1.14
N ILE A 102 12.34 5.45 -0.09
CA ILE A 102 12.76 4.54 0.98
C ILE A 102 11.62 3.55 1.20
N ASN A 103 11.93 2.25 1.13
CA ASN A 103 10.96 1.22 1.45
C ASN A 103 10.71 1.18 2.97
N ILE A 104 9.45 1.28 3.38
CA ILE A 104 9.02 1.22 4.79
C ILE A 104 7.92 0.16 4.90
N GLU A 105 8.34 -1.09 4.92
CA GLU A 105 7.44 -2.25 4.86
C GLU A 105 7.98 -3.41 5.71
N ASN A 106 7.17 -4.45 5.91
CA ASN A 106 7.58 -5.65 6.62
C ASN A 106 8.20 -6.68 5.63
N PRO A 107 9.47 -7.10 5.80
CA PRO A 107 10.10 -8.08 4.92
C PRO A 107 9.66 -9.53 5.20
N GLY A 108 8.88 -9.75 6.26
CA GLY A 108 8.29 -11.04 6.59
C GLY A 108 7.26 -11.46 5.54
N GLU A 109 7.58 -12.49 4.77
CA GLU A 109 6.66 -13.11 3.82
C GLU A 109 5.71 -14.08 4.53
N PHE A 110 4.50 -14.20 4.00
CA PHE A 110 3.49 -15.16 4.46
C PHE A 110 2.61 -15.58 3.29
N ILE A 111 1.98 -16.74 3.41
CA ILE A 111 1.04 -17.23 2.41
C ILE A 111 -0.36 -16.73 2.77
N MET A 112 -1.12 -16.24 1.79
CA MET A 112 -2.48 -15.72 2.01
C MET A 112 -3.41 -16.76 2.65
N LEU A 113 -3.23 -18.05 2.33
CA LEU A 113 -3.97 -19.14 2.94
C LEU A 113 -3.66 -19.29 4.44
N GLU A 114 -2.40 -19.16 4.85
CA GLU A 114 -2.01 -19.22 6.26
C GLU A 114 -2.59 -18.04 7.04
N LEU A 115 -2.58 -16.84 6.45
CA LEU A 115 -3.23 -15.66 7.02
C LEU A 115 -4.74 -15.89 7.17
N ALA A 116 -5.41 -16.40 6.14
CA ALA A 116 -6.85 -16.68 6.18
C ALA A 116 -7.20 -17.71 7.26
N GLU A 117 -6.42 -18.79 7.38
CA GLU A 117 -6.59 -19.80 8.42
C GLU A 117 -6.38 -19.24 9.83
N ASN A 118 -5.39 -18.36 10.01
CA ASN A 118 -5.15 -17.71 11.31
C ASN A 118 -6.33 -16.79 11.69
N VAL A 119 -6.76 -15.92 10.77
CA VAL A 119 -7.91 -15.03 10.99
C VAL A 119 -9.18 -15.83 11.29
N LYS A 120 -9.41 -16.93 10.55
CA LYS A 120 -10.53 -17.85 10.82
C LYS A 120 -10.47 -18.40 12.24
N LYS A 121 -9.32 -18.93 12.68
CA LYS A 121 -9.15 -19.49 14.02
C LYS A 121 -9.38 -18.45 15.11
N LEU A 122 -8.92 -17.22 14.89
CA LEU A 122 -9.05 -16.14 15.87
C LEU A 122 -10.49 -15.65 15.99
N ILE A 123 -11.13 -15.31 14.86
CA ILE A 123 -12.42 -14.60 14.86
C ILE A 123 -13.60 -15.57 14.96
N ASN A 124 -13.63 -16.61 14.11
CA ASN A 124 -14.73 -17.56 14.07
C ASN A 124 -14.29 -18.87 13.35
N PRO A 125 -13.95 -19.93 14.10
CA PRO A 125 -13.51 -21.21 13.52
C PRO A 125 -14.52 -21.88 12.58
N ASP A 126 -15.80 -21.51 12.64
CA ASP A 126 -16.86 -22.13 11.86
C ASP A 126 -16.99 -21.57 10.43
N VAL A 127 -16.29 -20.46 10.11
CA VAL A 127 -16.38 -19.88 8.75
C VAL A 127 -15.69 -20.76 7.70
N GLN A 128 -16.24 -20.79 6.50
CA GLN A 128 -15.65 -21.49 5.37
C GLN A 128 -14.74 -20.56 4.56
N ILE A 129 -13.54 -21.02 4.26
CA ILE A 129 -12.63 -20.33 3.34
C ILE A 129 -13.03 -20.72 1.92
N ILE A 130 -13.30 -19.73 1.08
CA ILE A 130 -13.64 -19.91 -0.33
C ILE A 130 -12.42 -19.52 -1.15
N ILE A 131 -11.93 -20.45 -1.97
CA ILE A 131 -10.84 -20.20 -2.90
C ILE A 131 -11.43 -19.70 -4.22
N VAL A 132 -10.92 -18.59 -4.71
CA VAL A 132 -11.34 -17.96 -5.97
C VAL A 132 -10.13 -17.72 -6.87
N GLU A 133 -10.38 -17.50 -8.16
CA GLU A 133 -9.31 -17.15 -9.09
C GLU A 133 -8.66 -15.82 -8.69
N ASN A 134 -7.33 -15.76 -8.84
CA ASN A 134 -6.58 -14.55 -8.56
C ASN A 134 -6.88 -13.49 -9.61
N THR A 135 -6.83 -12.21 -9.23
CA THR A 135 -6.95 -11.15 -10.24
C THR A 135 -5.71 -11.17 -11.15
N PRO A 136 -5.84 -10.86 -12.45
CA PRO A 136 -4.71 -10.87 -13.38
C PRO A 136 -3.59 -9.88 -13.01
N TYR A 137 -3.89 -8.90 -12.16
CA TYR A 137 -3.02 -7.77 -11.82
C TYR A 137 -2.40 -7.88 -10.42
N ASP A 138 -2.77 -8.89 -9.64
CA ASP A 138 -2.19 -9.10 -8.33
C ASP A 138 -0.81 -9.76 -8.44
N PRO A 139 0.23 -9.17 -7.82
CA PRO A 139 1.55 -9.79 -7.83
C PRO A 139 1.53 -11.05 -6.97
N ARG A 140 2.21 -12.07 -7.50
CA ARG A 140 2.25 -13.40 -6.88
C ARG A 140 3.17 -13.47 -5.68
N GLN A 141 4.15 -12.58 -5.59
CA GLN A 141 5.14 -12.55 -4.52
C GLN A 141 5.61 -11.12 -4.28
N ARG A 142 5.81 -10.75 -3.02
CA ARG A 142 6.28 -9.43 -2.57
C ARG A 142 7.22 -9.61 -1.37
N LYS A 143 8.38 -8.96 -1.42
CA LYS A 143 9.33 -8.86 -0.33
C LYS A 143 10.16 -7.57 -0.50
N PRO A 144 9.90 -6.54 0.32
CA PRO A 144 10.66 -5.31 0.28
C PRO A 144 12.09 -5.55 0.79
N GLU A 145 13.06 -4.95 0.11
CA GLU A 145 14.39 -4.72 0.68
C GLU A 145 14.31 -3.48 1.59
N ILE A 146 14.80 -3.57 2.83
CA ILE A 146 14.65 -2.50 3.85
C ILE A 146 15.99 -2.06 4.48
N THR A 147 17.12 -2.42 3.89
CA THR A 147 18.46 -2.03 4.39
C THR A 147 18.60 -0.51 4.43
N LYS A 148 18.01 0.19 3.46
CA LYS A 148 18.07 1.65 3.37
C LYS A 148 17.40 2.35 4.55
N VAL A 149 16.18 1.94 4.90
CA VAL A 149 15.45 2.54 6.04
C VAL A 149 16.12 2.22 7.37
N LYS A 150 16.67 1.00 7.52
CA LYS A 150 17.46 0.62 8.70
C LYS A 150 18.69 1.49 8.87
N THR A 151 19.43 1.70 7.78
CA THR A 151 20.70 2.46 7.82
C THR A 151 20.48 3.94 8.05
N LEU A 152 19.46 4.53 7.40
CA LEU A 152 19.24 5.97 7.42
C LEU A 152 18.41 6.45 8.61
N LEU A 153 17.42 5.66 9.02
CA LEU A 153 16.45 6.04 10.05
C LEU A 153 16.54 5.20 11.32
N GLY A 154 17.36 4.14 11.33
CA GLY A 154 17.39 3.19 12.45
C GLY A 154 16.06 2.47 12.65
N TRP A 155 15.21 2.43 11.62
CA TRP A 155 13.85 1.90 11.70
C TRP A 155 13.78 0.48 11.14
N GLU A 156 13.04 -0.36 11.85
CA GLU A 156 12.62 -1.68 11.38
C GLU A 156 11.26 -2.04 12.02
N PRO A 157 10.45 -2.90 11.38
CA PRO A 157 9.18 -3.33 11.97
C PRO A 157 9.41 -4.17 13.23
N THR A 158 8.77 -3.78 14.33
CA THR A 158 8.87 -4.46 15.62
C THR A 158 7.70 -5.41 15.91
N VAL A 159 6.56 -5.20 15.25
CA VAL A 159 5.35 -6.00 15.41
C VAL A 159 5.29 -7.03 14.29
N LYS A 160 5.27 -8.32 14.64
CA LYS A 160 5.09 -9.41 13.68
C LYS A 160 3.62 -9.52 13.29
N LEU A 161 3.35 -10.13 12.12
CA LEU A 161 2.00 -10.31 11.62
C LEU A 161 1.08 -11.00 12.66
N TYR A 162 1.54 -12.12 13.23
CA TYR A 162 0.76 -12.89 14.21
C TYR A 162 0.47 -12.14 15.51
N ASP A 163 1.34 -11.21 15.90
CA ASP A 163 1.14 -10.37 17.09
C ASP A 163 0.20 -9.19 16.79
N GLY A 164 0.16 -8.73 15.54
CA GLY A 164 -0.67 -7.60 15.11
C GLY A 164 -2.13 -7.96 14.82
N ILE A 165 -2.42 -9.19 14.41
CA ILE A 165 -3.80 -9.61 14.06
C ILE A 165 -4.78 -9.49 15.25
N PRO A 166 -4.44 -9.91 16.48
CA PRO A 166 -5.31 -9.70 17.65
C PRO A 166 -5.61 -8.22 17.95
N LEU A 167 -4.62 -7.33 17.75
CA LEU A 167 -4.81 -5.90 17.95
C LEU A 167 -5.81 -5.32 16.93
N LEU A 168 -5.75 -5.82 15.69
CA LEU A 168 -6.69 -5.45 14.64
C LEU A 168 -8.10 -5.95 14.95
N GLU A 169 -8.23 -7.19 15.42
CA GLU A 169 -9.50 -7.77 15.86
C GLU A 169 -10.15 -6.91 16.97
N ASP A 170 -9.38 -6.51 17.98
CA ASP A 170 -9.86 -5.68 19.08
C ASP A 170 -10.40 -4.32 18.58
N ASP A 171 -9.69 -3.66 17.65
CA ASP A 171 -10.14 -2.40 17.03
C ASP A 171 -11.45 -2.60 16.25
N PHE A 172 -11.61 -3.71 15.52
CA PHE A 172 -12.87 -4.02 14.83
C PHE A 172 -14.02 -4.27 15.80
N HIS A 173 -13.80 -4.97 16.91
CA HIS A 173 -14.81 -5.16 17.95
C HIS A 173 -15.33 -3.81 18.48
N VAL A 174 -14.42 -2.88 18.76
CA VAL A 174 -14.76 -1.53 19.22
C VAL A 174 -15.57 -0.78 18.16
N ARG A 175 -15.12 -0.75 16.90
CA ARG A 175 -15.80 0.00 15.82
C ARG A 175 -17.18 -0.56 15.47
N LEU A 176 -17.35 -1.88 15.58
CA LEU A 176 -18.61 -2.55 15.28
C LEU A 176 -19.55 -2.60 16.51
N GLY A 177 -19.07 -2.23 17.70
CA GLY A 177 -19.83 -2.35 18.95
C GLY A 177 -20.16 -3.80 19.30
N ILE A 178 -19.34 -4.76 18.87
CA ILE A 178 -19.53 -6.18 19.11
C ILE A 178 -18.62 -6.60 20.27
N PRO A 179 -19.16 -7.12 21.38
CA PRO A 179 -18.32 -7.59 22.48
C PRO A 179 -17.48 -8.79 22.04
N LYS A 180 -16.24 -8.86 22.53
CA LYS A 180 -15.38 -10.02 22.32
C LYS A 180 -15.98 -11.22 23.05
N LYS A 181 -16.09 -12.36 22.37
CA LYS A 181 -16.48 -13.61 23.04
C LYS A 181 -15.28 -14.07 23.88
N ASN A 182 -15.47 -14.13 25.19
CA ASN A 182 -14.48 -14.66 26.14
C ASN A 182 -14.16 -16.12 25.86
#